data_AF-A0A2N2CAY4-F1
#
_entry.id   AF-A0A2N2CAY4-F1
#
_cell.length_a   1.000
_cell.length_b   1.000
_cell.length_c   1.000
_cell.angle_alpha   90.00
_cell.angle_beta   90.00
_cell.angle_gamma   90.00
#
_symmetry.space_group_name_H-M   'P 1'
#
loop_
_entity.id
_entity.type
_entity.pdbx_description
1 polymer ?
#
loop_
_entity_poly.entity_id
_entity_poly.type
_entity_poly.pdbx_seq_one_letter_code
_entity_poly.pdbx_strand_id
1 'polypeptide(L)'
;MKKQIVNCYFALAAIHVTITIGFALVFGINHPFFSHYEINKVIGVIIASIATAIPLYAIAGFLFVIAKEHKKYLLKAAVIASLIFTATLSVLWAISYLLSTNGFSQTTWLIYILSNYPSAIIMNRIINLPDLRSPLMLLTATSPAIGFVFGVFIRTINENTSKAGK
;
A
#
# COMPACT_ATOMS: atom_id res chain seq x y z
N MET A 1 17.17 -8.36 18.28
CA MET A 1 15.78 -7.84 18.08
C MET A 1 15.75 -6.53 17.27
N LYS A 2 16.39 -5.43 17.71
CA LYS A 2 16.41 -4.15 16.96
C LYS A 2 16.86 -4.26 15.50
N LYS A 3 17.98 -4.97 15.22
CA LYS A 3 18.53 -5.14 13.86
C LYS A 3 17.58 -5.85 12.89
N GLN A 4 16.82 -6.84 13.37
CA GLN A 4 15.85 -7.56 12.54
C GLN A 4 14.68 -6.67 12.15
N ILE A 5 14.15 -5.89 13.12
CA ILE A 5 13.07 -4.95 12.89
C ILE A 5 13.49 -3.89 11.85
N VAL A 6 14.70 -3.33 11.97
CA VAL A 6 15.28 -2.38 10.99
C VAL A 6 15.32 -2.99 9.58
N ASN A 7 15.82 -4.23 9.45
CA ASN A 7 15.89 -4.90 8.16
C ASN A 7 14.50 -5.21 7.57
N CYS A 8 13.46 -5.36 8.40
CA CYS A 8 12.09 -5.52 7.92
C CYS A 8 11.55 -4.21 7.33
N TYR A 9 11.81 -3.06 7.97
CA TYR A 9 11.41 -1.76 7.44
C TYR A 9 12.08 -1.46 6.09
N PHE A 10 13.38 -1.68 5.99
CA PHE A 10 14.10 -1.47 4.72
C PHE A 10 13.56 -2.37 3.61
N ALA A 11 13.24 -3.64 3.91
CA ALA A 11 12.66 -4.54 2.93
C ALA A 11 11.26 -4.08 2.49
N LEU A 12 10.40 -3.66 3.43
CA LEU A 12 9.07 -3.14 3.11
C LEU A 12 9.15 -1.88 2.23
N ALA A 13 10.03 -0.94 2.60
CA ALA A 13 10.26 0.28 1.83
C ALA A 13 10.83 -0.02 0.43
N ALA A 14 11.80 -0.93 0.32
CA ALA A 14 12.37 -1.32 -0.97
C ALA A 14 11.33 -1.99 -1.89
N ILE A 15 10.52 -2.90 -1.36
CA ILE A 15 9.44 -3.53 -2.14
C ILE A 15 8.40 -2.48 -2.56
N HIS A 16 8.03 -1.58 -1.65
CA HIS A 16 7.12 -0.47 -1.93
C HIS A 16 7.63 0.41 -3.07
N VAL A 17 8.91 0.82 -3.04
CA VAL A 17 9.54 1.63 -4.08
C VAL A 17 9.60 0.87 -5.41
N THR A 18 9.98 -0.41 -5.40
CA THR A 18 10.03 -1.23 -6.63
C THR A 18 8.65 -1.38 -7.27
N ILE A 19 7.63 -1.65 -6.47
CA ILE A 19 6.23 -1.70 -6.92
C ILE A 19 5.81 -0.36 -7.52
N THR A 20 6.11 0.73 -6.83
CA THR A 20 5.78 2.10 -7.21
C THR A 20 6.41 2.46 -8.56
N ILE A 21 7.71 2.24 -8.73
CA ILE A 21 8.43 2.50 -9.98
C ILE A 21 7.94 1.58 -11.10
N GLY A 22 7.79 0.27 -10.83
CA GLY A 22 7.32 -0.70 -11.82
C GLY A 22 5.93 -0.34 -12.36
N PHE A 23 5.00 0.02 -11.48
CA PHE A 23 3.68 0.47 -11.89
C PHE A 23 3.71 1.83 -12.60
N ALA A 24 4.59 2.74 -12.18
CA ALA A 24 4.75 4.03 -12.85
C ALA A 24 5.17 3.90 -14.31
N LEU A 25 6.04 2.94 -14.58
CA LEU A 25 6.53 2.65 -15.93
C LEU A 25 5.48 1.92 -16.79
N VAL A 26 4.67 1.03 -16.20
CA VAL A 26 3.68 0.22 -16.94
C VAL A 26 2.38 0.98 -17.24
N PHE A 27 1.90 1.80 -16.31
CA PHE A 27 0.55 2.39 -16.39
C PHE A 27 0.51 3.89 -16.65
N GLY A 28 1.59 4.47 -17.19
CA GLY A 28 1.70 5.91 -17.45
C GLY A 28 0.65 6.53 -18.37
N ILE A 29 -0.27 5.75 -18.97
CA ILE A 29 -1.18 6.26 -20.00
C ILE A 29 -2.66 5.93 -19.77
N ASN A 30 -3.09 4.75 -19.29
CA ASN A 30 -4.49 4.48 -18.89
C ASN A 30 -4.58 3.21 -18.02
N HIS A 31 -5.27 3.28 -16.88
CA HIS A 31 -5.46 2.12 -16.01
C HIS A 31 -6.70 1.29 -16.42
N PRO A 32 -6.69 -0.06 -16.35
CA PRO A 32 -7.85 -0.90 -16.65
C PRO A 32 -9.11 -0.55 -15.82
N PHE A 33 -8.95 -0.04 -14.60
CA PHE A 33 -10.09 0.38 -13.77
C PHE A 33 -10.51 1.85 -13.99
N PHE A 34 -9.89 2.58 -14.94
CA PHE A 34 -10.28 3.95 -15.30
C PHE A 34 -11.76 4.04 -15.68
N SER A 35 -12.25 3.06 -16.46
CA SER A 35 -13.65 3.00 -16.92
C SER A 35 -14.67 2.75 -15.82
N HIS A 36 -14.21 2.37 -14.62
CA HIS A 36 -15.06 2.10 -13.46
C HIS A 36 -15.08 3.26 -12.47
N TYR A 37 -14.37 4.36 -12.77
CA TYR A 37 -14.43 5.58 -11.98
C TYR A 37 -15.64 6.41 -12.37
N GLU A 38 -16.45 6.76 -11.37
CA GLU A 38 -17.51 7.74 -11.49
C GLU A 38 -17.16 8.97 -10.64
N ILE A 39 -17.35 10.16 -11.19
CA ILE A 39 -17.13 11.43 -10.49
C ILE A 39 -18.02 11.51 -9.25
N ASN A 40 -17.49 12.05 -8.15
CA ASN A 40 -18.17 12.17 -6.85
C ASN A 40 -18.47 10.83 -6.15
N LYS A 41 -17.88 9.70 -6.61
CA LYS A 41 -18.02 8.38 -6.00
C LYS A 41 -16.71 7.89 -5.40
N VAL A 42 -16.30 8.50 -4.28
CA VAL A 42 -15.09 8.12 -3.51
C VAL A 42 -15.01 6.61 -3.15
N ILE A 43 -16.15 5.95 -2.96
CA ILE A 43 -16.20 4.51 -2.62
C ILE A 43 -15.61 3.65 -3.75
N GLY A 44 -15.86 3.99 -5.03
CA GLY A 44 -15.31 3.26 -6.16
C GLY A 44 -13.78 3.33 -6.21
N VAL A 45 -13.22 4.49 -5.87
CA VAL A 45 -11.76 4.71 -5.75
C VAL A 45 -11.18 3.84 -4.65
N ILE A 46 -11.83 3.80 -3.49
CA ILE A 46 -11.37 3.00 -2.34
C ILE A 46 -11.40 1.51 -2.69
N ILE A 47 -12.48 1.02 -3.30
CA ILE A 47 -12.60 -0.39 -3.72
C ILE A 47 -11.52 -0.74 -4.74
N ALA A 48 -11.32 0.08 -5.77
CA ALA A 48 -10.29 -0.15 -6.78
C ALA A 48 -8.87 -0.13 -6.17
N SER A 49 -8.61 0.78 -5.24
CA SER A 49 -7.35 0.84 -4.49
C SER A 49 -7.12 -0.42 -3.65
N ILE A 50 -8.17 -0.92 -2.97
CA ILE A 50 -8.10 -2.14 -2.16
C ILE A 50 -7.86 -3.37 -3.06
N ALA A 51 -8.64 -3.49 -4.14
CA ALA A 51 -8.59 -4.61 -5.08
C ALA A 51 -7.22 -4.73 -5.78
N THR A 52 -6.52 -3.61 -5.97
CA THR A 52 -5.18 -3.58 -6.59
C THR A 52 -4.07 -3.72 -5.54
N ALA A 53 -4.14 -2.99 -4.43
CA ALA A 53 -3.07 -2.99 -3.43
C ALA A 53 -2.97 -4.31 -2.67
N ILE A 54 -4.09 -4.92 -2.25
CA ILE A 54 -4.03 -6.12 -1.40
C ILE A 54 -3.29 -7.29 -2.09
N PRO A 55 -3.65 -7.71 -3.33
CA PRO A 55 -2.96 -8.82 -3.98
C PRO A 55 -1.47 -8.57 -4.20
N LEU A 56 -1.13 -7.34 -4.59
CA LEU A 56 0.24 -6.94 -4.89
C LEU A 56 1.13 -6.98 -3.65
N TYR A 57 0.63 -6.43 -2.54
CA TYR A 57 1.36 -6.47 -1.27
C TYR A 57 1.31 -7.86 -0.62
N ALA A 58 0.32 -8.70 -0.93
CA ALA A 58 0.31 -10.10 -0.53
C ALA A 58 1.47 -10.87 -1.18
N ILE A 59 1.77 -10.63 -2.45
CA ILE A 59 2.96 -11.20 -3.11
C ILE A 59 4.24 -10.71 -2.40
N ALA A 60 4.33 -9.41 -2.11
CA ALA A 60 5.45 -8.83 -1.37
C ALA A 60 5.66 -9.49 0.00
N GLY A 61 4.57 -9.62 0.78
CA GLY A 61 4.60 -10.26 2.10
C GLY A 61 4.98 -11.74 2.02
N PHE A 62 4.51 -12.45 1.01
CA PHE A 62 4.86 -13.84 0.77
C PHE A 62 6.35 -14.01 0.49
N LEU A 63 6.91 -13.21 -0.43
CA LEU A 63 8.34 -13.22 -0.78
C LEU A 63 9.23 -12.82 0.39
N PHE A 64 8.76 -11.87 1.21
CA PHE A 64 9.48 -11.42 2.40
C PHE A 64 9.74 -12.56 3.39
N VAL A 65 8.80 -13.50 3.56
CA VAL A 65 9.01 -14.68 4.43
C VAL A 65 10.06 -15.63 3.87
N ILE A 66 10.10 -15.83 2.55
CA ILE A 66 11.08 -16.70 1.89
C ILE A 66 12.50 -16.18 2.17
N ALA A 67 12.70 -14.87 2.12
CA ALA A 67 14.00 -14.23 2.29
C ALA A 67 14.52 -14.21 3.75
N LYS A 68 13.78 -14.76 4.73
CA LYS A 68 14.14 -14.69 6.16
C LYS A 68 14.53 -16.05 6.73
N GLU A 69 15.73 -16.11 7.30
CA GLU A 69 16.29 -17.30 7.95
C GLU A 69 15.62 -17.62 9.30
N HIS A 70 15.32 -16.60 10.10
CA HIS A 70 14.72 -16.76 11.44
C HIS A 70 13.27 -16.26 11.49
N LYS A 71 12.34 -17.18 11.74
CA LYS A 71 10.89 -16.94 11.59
C LYS A 71 10.14 -16.78 12.92
N LYS A 72 10.80 -16.99 14.06
CA LYS A 72 10.20 -17.03 15.41
C LYS A 72 9.40 -15.79 15.82
N TYR A 73 9.63 -14.63 15.19
CA TYR A 73 8.91 -13.38 15.46
C TYR A 73 8.47 -12.65 14.19
N LEU A 74 8.41 -13.35 13.06
CA LEU A 74 8.22 -12.74 11.75
C LEU A 74 6.86 -12.05 11.64
N LEU A 75 5.78 -12.73 12.06
CA LEU A 75 4.43 -12.19 11.99
C LEU A 75 4.28 -10.94 12.88
N LYS A 76 4.80 -10.98 14.12
CA LYS A 76 4.77 -9.83 15.02
C LYS A 76 5.53 -8.63 14.44
N ALA A 77 6.72 -8.88 13.88
CA ALA A 77 7.51 -7.83 13.24
C ALA A 77 6.82 -7.26 11.99
N ALA A 78 6.18 -8.11 11.18
CA ALA A 78 5.43 -7.72 10.01
C ALA A 78 4.21 -6.86 10.38
N VAL A 79 3.44 -7.25 11.40
CA VAL A 79 2.28 -6.47 11.89
C VAL A 79 2.73 -5.09 12.38
N ILE A 80 3.78 -5.01 13.20
CA ILE A 80 4.31 -3.72 13.68
C ILE A 80 4.79 -2.87 12.51
N ALA A 81 5.51 -3.45 11.55
CA ALA A 81 5.97 -2.75 10.36
C ALA A 81 4.79 -2.21 9.52
N SER A 82 3.75 -3.02 9.34
CA SER A 82 2.53 -2.64 8.63
C SER A 82 1.75 -1.53 9.35
N LEU A 83 1.73 -1.50 10.68
CA LEU A 83 1.11 -0.42 11.46
C LEU A 83 1.86 0.91 11.28
N ILE A 84 3.19 0.89 11.36
CA ILE A 84 4.02 2.08 11.14
C ILE A 84 3.92 2.56 9.70
N PHE A 85 3.88 1.63 8.74
CA PHE A 85 3.68 1.95 7.34
C PHE A 85 2.33 2.63 7.10
N THR A 86 1.25 2.07 7.64
CA THR A 86 -0.09 2.68 7.61
C THR A 86 -0.06 4.08 8.22
N ALA A 87 0.52 4.23 9.42
CA ALA A 87 0.60 5.52 10.09
C ALA A 87 1.37 6.57 9.26
N THR A 88 2.46 6.15 8.61
CA THR A 88 3.24 7.02 7.71
C THR A 88 2.39 7.48 6.53
N LEU A 89 1.67 6.56 5.86
CA LEU A 89 0.77 6.90 4.77
C LEU A 89 -0.39 7.79 5.23
N SER A 90 -0.94 7.56 6.42
CA SER A 90 -1.98 8.41 7.01
C SER A 90 -1.49 9.84 7.27
N VAL A 91 -0.24 10.01 7.73
CA VAL A 91 0.38 11.33 7.91
C VAL A 91 0.56 12.03 6.56
N LEU A 92 1.09 11.33 5.55
CA LEU A 92 1.26 11.89 4.21
C LEU A 92 -0.08 12.27 3.56
N TRP A 93 -1.12 11.46 3.79
CA TRP A 93 -2.49 11.78 3.40
C TRP A 93 -2.98 13.05 4.09
N ALA A 94 -2.83 13.16 5.42
CA ALA A 94 -3.29 14.30 6.19
C ALA A 94 -2.59 15.60 5.78
N ILE A 95 -1.27 15.55 5.52
CA ILE A 95 -0.51 16.69 5.00
C ILE A 95 -1.07 17.10 3.63
N SER A 96 -1.27 16.14 2.72
CA SER A 96 -1.80 16.40 1.37
C SER A 96 -3.22 16.99 1.43
N TYR A 97 -4.05 16.47 2.31
CA TYR A 97 -5.40 16.95 2.58
C TYR A 97 -5.40 18.41 3.06
N LEU A 98 -4.64 18.71 4.11
CA LEU A 98 -4.57 20.05 4.70
C LEU A 98 -4.01 21.08 3.70
N LEU A 99 -2.97 20.73 2.95
CA LEU A 99 -2.44 21.62 1.91
C LEU A 99 -3.49 21.85 0.81
N SER A 100 -4.15 20.79 0.33
CA SER A 100 -5.20 20.89 -0.68
C SER A 100 -6.39 21.75 -0.24
N THR A 101 -6.86 21.65 1.01
CA THR A 101 -8.01 22.43 1.50
C THR A 101 -7.66 23.89 1.77
N ASN A 102 -6.40 24.21 2.08
CA ASN A 102 -5.93 25.59 2.26
C ASN A 102 -5.57 26.31 0.94
N GLY A 103 -6.03 25.80 -0.20
CA GLY A 103 -5.89 26.47 -1.50
C GLY A 103 -4.56 26.23 -2.21
N PHE A 104 -3.72 25.31 -1.72
CA PHE A 104 -2.53 24.90 -2.47
C PHE A 104 -2.91 24.00 -3.66
N SER A 105 -2.05 24.02 -4.69
CA SER A 105 -2.21 23.32 -5.98
C SER A 105 -2.62 21.85 -5.86
N GLN A 106 -3.30 21.31 -6.89
CA GLN A 106 -3.59 19.87 -7.04
C GLN A 106 -2.35 18.98 -6.93
N THR A 107 -1.16 19.52 -7.22
CA THR A 107 0.12 18.82 -7.10
C THR A 107 0.48 18.44 -5.66
N THR A 108 -0.21 18.96 -4.64
CA THR A 108 0.02 18.54 -3.24
C THR A 108 -0.34 17.07 -3.01
N TRP A 109 -1.33 16.56 -3.73
CA TRP A 109 -1.71 15.15 -3.68
C TRP A 109 -0.66 14.22 -4.28
N LEU A 110 0.24 14.75 -5.12
CA LEU A 110 1.30 13.97 -5.77
C LEU A 110 2.19 13.27 -4.73
N ILE A 111 2.41 13.87 -3.56
CA ILE A 111 3.20 13.27 -2.48
C ILE A 111 2.53 12.00 -1.96
N TYR A 112 1.23 12.08 -1.66
CA TYR A 112 0.46 10.93 -1.19
C TYR A 112 0.30 9.85 -2.28
N ILE A 113 0.00 10.28 -3.50
CA ILE A 113 -0.07 9.47 -4.72
C ILE A 113 1.20 8.66 -4.88
N LEU A 114 2.37 9.29 -4.96
CA LEU A 114 3.65 8.61 -5.17
C LEU A 114 3.97 7.65 -4.03
N SER A 115 3.55 7.97 -2.81
CA SER A 115 3.75 7.13 -1.62
C SER A 115 2.68 6.03 -1.48
N ASN A 116 1.62 6.05 -2.29
CA ASN A 116 0.56 5.04 -2.30
C ASN A 116 0.18 4.72 -3.75
N TYR A 117 1.14 4.21 -4.51
CA TYR A 117 1.04 4.12 -5.97
C TYR A 117 -0.16 3.32 -6.53
N PRO A 118 -0.67 2.25 -5.87
CA PRO A 118 -1.93 1.63 -6.29
C PRO A 118 -3.10 2.63 -6.33
N SER A 119 -3.08 3.65 -5.45
CA SER A 119 -4.03 4.76 -5.44
C SER A 119 -3.63 5.87 -6.45
N ALA A 120 -2.33 6.07 -6.72
CA ALA A 120 -1.83 7.06 -7.69
C ALA A 120 -2.43 6.90 -9.09
N ILE A 121 -2.60 5.65 -9.49
CA ILE A 121 -3.07 5.26 -10.80
C ILE A 121 -4.53 5.63 -11.06
N ILE A 122 -5.33 5.71 -10.00
CA ILE A 122 -6.70 6.23 -10.06
C ILE A 122 -6.66 7.78 -10.05
N MET A 123 -5.67 8.36 -9.36
CA MET A 123 -5.52 9.81 -9.21
C MET A 123 -4.95 10.54 -10.43
N ASN A 124 -4.07 9.93 -11.23
CA ASN A 124 -3.25 10.62 -12.24
C ASN A 124 -4.00 11.04 -13.52
N ARG A 125 -5.27 10.63 -13.71
CA ARG A 125 -6.10 11.09 -14.85
C ARG A 125 -7.57 11.40 -14.55
N ILE A 126 -8.08 11.16 -13.34
CA ILE A 126 -9.55 11.04 -13.17
C ILE A 126 -10.16 11.72 -11.94
N ILE A 127 -9.39 12.03 -10.88
CA ILE A 127 -10.05 12.45 -9.64
C ILE A 127 -10.24 13.96 -9.59
N ASN A 128 -11.52 14.36 -9.56
CA ASN A 128 -11.92 15.71 -9.22
C ASN A 128 -11.46 16.03 -7.78
N LEU A 129 -10.85 17.20 -7.58
CA LEU A 129 -10.39 17.71 -6.27
C LEU A 129 -11.34 17.41 -5.07
N PRO A 130 -12.68 17.53 -5.20
CA PRO A 130 -13.63 17.15 -4.17
C PRO A 130 -13.50 15.70 -3.66
N ASP A 131 -13.32 14.73 -4.54
CA ASP A 131 -13.22 13.31 -4.18
C ASP A 131 -11.92 13.01 -3.42
N LEU A 132 -10.82 13.67 -3.81
CA LEU A 132 -9.53 13.59 -3.09
C LEU A 132 -9.64 14.16 -1.68
N ARG A 133 -10.47 15.20 -1.50
CA ARG A 133 -10.75 15.83 -0.21
C ARG A 133 -11.79 15.06 0.61
N SER A 134 -12.17 13.85 0.23
CA SER A 134 -13.01 13.03 1.10
C SER A 134 -12.17 12.39 2.20
N PRO A 135 -12.54 12.53 3.50
CA PRO A 135 -11.84 11.86 4.60
C PRO A 135 -11.83 10.33 4.47
N LEU A 136 -12.79 9.75 3.75
CA LEU A 136 -12.85 8.31 3.49
C LEU A 136 -11.63 7.80 2.69
N MET A 137 -10.96 8.68 1.94
CA MET A 137 -9.74 8.34 1.22
C MET A 137 -8.60 7.89 2.13
N LEU A 138 -8.63 8.24 3.42
CA LEU A 138 -7.67 7.75 4.41
C LEU A 138 -7.64 6.21 4.49
N LEU A 139 -8.76 5.53 4.19
CA LEU A 139 -8.83 4.07 4.18
C LEU A 139 -7.83 3.45 3.18
N THR A 140 -7.49 4.15 2.10
CA THR A 140 -6.51 3.67 1.11
C THR A 140 -5.09 3.55 1.66
N ALA A 141 -4.77 4.22 2.78
CA ALA A 141 -3.49 4.08 3.49
C ALA A 141 -3.32 2.69 4.15
N THR A 142 -4.43 1.99 4.41
CA THR A 142 -4.40 0.69 5.11
C THR A 142 -4.22 -0.49 4.15
N SER A 143 -4.65 -0.35 2.89
CA SER A 143 -4.75 -1.46 1.94
C SER A 143 -3.42 -2.18 1.68
N PRO A 144 -2.28 -1.46 1.46
CA PRO A 144 -0.99 -2.11 1.30
C PRO A 144 -0.54 -2.91 2.52
N ALA A 145 -0.79 -2.36 3.72
CA ALA A 145 -0.40 -2.97 4.98
C ALA A 145 -1.17 -4.27 5.24
N ILE A 146 -2.48 -4.29 4.94
CA ILE A 146 -3.33 -5.48 4.99
C ILE A 146 -2.80 -6.55 4.03
N GLY A 147 -2.56 -6.18 2.77
CA GLY A 147 -2.00 -7.11 1.79
C GLY A 147 -0.69 -7.74 2.26
N PHE A 148 0.24 -6.92 2.78
CA PHE A 148 1.53 -7.40 3.27
C PHE A 148 1.40 -8.41 4.41
N VAL A 149 0.61 -8.12 5.44
CA VAL A 149 0.38 -9.04 6.56
C VAL A 149 -0.27 -10.33 6.07
N PHE A 150 -1.25 -10.24 5.18
CA PHE A 150 -1.92 -11.39 4.60
C PHE A 150 -0.94 -12.32 3.85
N GLY A 151 -0.05 -11.75 3.03
CA GLY A 151 1.01 -12.50 2.36
C GLY A 151 1.97 -13.22 3.32
N VAL A 152 2.40 -12.51 4.37
CA VAL A 152 3.24 -13.10 5.43
C VAL A 152 2.54 -14.25 6.13
N PHE A 153 1.25 -14.07 6.43
CA PHE A 153 0.42 -15.07 7.09
C PHE A 153 0.27 -16.35 6.26
N ILE A 154 -0.14 -16.23 4.98
CA ILE A 154 -0.28 -17.37 4.06
C ILE A 154 1.02 -18.17 3.99
N ARG A 155 2.15 -17.50 3.79
CA ARG A 155 3.43 -18.20 3.64
C ARG A 155 3.84 -18.91 4.92
N THR A 156 3.63 -18.27 6.07
CA THR A 156 3.96 -18.84 7.39
C THR A 156 3.15 -20.12 7.65
N ILE A 157 1.86 -20.15 7.29
CA ILE A 157 1.04 -21.37 7.40
C ILE A 157 1.58 -22.47 6.50
N ASN A 158 1.78 -22.18 5.20
CA ASN A 158 2.22 -23.19 4.23
C ASN A 158 3.53 -23.89 4.65
N GLU A 159 4.47 -23.16 5.24
CA GLU A 159 5.73 -23.75 5.72
C GLU A 159 5.57 -24.59 6.98
N ASN A 160 4.67 -24.21 7.90
CA ASN A 160 4.41 -24.99 9.11
C ASN A 160 3.71 -26.31 8.76
N THR A 161 2.75 -26.29 7.83
CA THR A 161 2.08 -27.50 7.33
C THR A 161 3.07 -28.42 6.62
N SER A 162 3.98 -27.88 5.82
CA SER A 162 5.03 -28.68 5.14
C SER A 162 6.01 -29.36 6.09
N LYS A 163 6.23 -28.82 7.30
CA LYS A 163 7.10 -29.42 8.32
C LYS A 163 6.40 -30.46 9.19
N ALA A 164 5.09 -30.37 9.36
CA ALA A 164 4.31 -31.33 10.16
C ALA A 164 3.98 -32.63 9.41
N GLY A 165 4.09 -32.63 8.08
CA GLY A 165 3.93 -33.82 7.23
C GLY A 165 5.23 -34.57 6.92
N LYS A 166 6.32 -34.26 7.63
CA LYS A 166 7.62 -34.98 7.58
C LYS A 166 7.92 -35.53 8.97
#